data_AF-A0A3B9DNB3-F1
#
_entry.id   AF-A0A3B9DNB3-F1
#
_cell.length_a   1.000
_cell.length_b   1.000
_cell.length_c   1.000
_cell.angle_alpha   90.00
_cell.angle_beta   90.00
_cell.angle_gamma   90.00
#
_symmetry.space_group_name_H-M   'P 1'
#
loop_
_entity.id
_entity.type
_entity.pdbx_description
1 polymer ?
#
loop_
_entity_poly.entity_id
_entity_poly.type
_entity_poly.pdbx_seq_one_letter_code
_entity_poly.pdbx_strand_id
1 'polypeptide(L)'
;EEEDAEEDNEPTPRELLERALGRGTASGTVSKRLGLHYTWFVYRGPSEAVEFDPPQIKTWEDTRPFANSPWTVAWVVPEAPEDGRWVSEVTFSEPGTYVLRGRADDGGLYADVEVTVRVQSTVF
;
A
#
# COMPACT_ATOMS: atom_id res chain seq x y z
N GLU A 1 12.85 -16.97 -40.28
CA GLU A 1 11.78 -16.13 -39.72
C GLU A 1 12.35 -15.60 -38.42
N GLU A 2 12.69 -14.31 -38.42
CA GLU A 2 13.26 -13.63 -37.26
C GLU A 2 12.10 -13.43 -36.27
N GLU A 3 12.20 -14.02 -35.08
CA GLU A 3 11.32 -13.67 -33.97
C GLU A 3 11.65 -12.23 -33.58
N ASP A 4 10.78 -11.29 -33.96
CA ASP A 4 10.72 -9.95 -33.39
C ASP A 4 10.47 -10.10 -31.88
N ALA A 5 11.55 -10.10 -31.10
CA ALA A 5 11.48 -9.92 -29.66
C ALA A 5 10.98 -8.50 -29.41
N GLU A 6 9.70 -8.35 -29.03
CA GLU A 6 9.20 -7.09 -28.49
C GLU A 6 10.07 -6.73 -27.28
N GLU A 7 10.94 -5.75 -27.45
CA GLU A 7 11.71 -5.15 -26.37
C GLU A 7 10.68 -4.44 -25.48
N ASP A 8 10.25 -5.10 -24.40
CA ASP A 8 9.34 -4.57 -23.39
C ASP A 8 10.05 -3.43 -22.66
N ASN A 9 10.07 -2.26 -23.30
CA ASN A 9 10.72 -1.07 -22.78
C ASN A 9 9.83 -0.46 -21.71
N GLU A 10 9.95 -0.97 -20.49
CA GLU A 10 9.33 -0.37 -19.32
C GLU A 10 9.76 1.11 -19.21
N PRO A 11 8.82 2.04 -18.96
CA PRO A 11 9.13 3.46 -18.86
C PRO A 11 10.10 3.72 -17.70
N THR A 12 11.09 4.59 -17.93
CA THR A 12 12.06 4.96 -16.90
C THR A 12 11.38 5.66 -15.70
N PRO A 13 11.99 5.64 -14.50
CA PRO A 13 11.46 6.38 -13.35
C PRO A 13 11.22 7.87 -13.63
N ARG A 14 12.04 8.49 -14.51
CA ARG A 14 11.88 9.88 -14.91
C ARG A 14 10.63 10.08 -15.79
N GLU A 15 10.41 9.21 -16.76
CA GLU A 15 9.23 9.29 -17.64
C GLU A 15 7.94 9.03 -16.87
N LEU A 16 7.98 8.11 -15.89
CA LEU A 16 6.88 7.89 -14.95
C LEU A 16 6.57 9.15 -14.13
N LEU A 17 7.59 9.84 -13.63
CA LEU A 17 7.44 11.11 -12.91
C LEU A 17 6.84 12.19 -13.81
N GLU A 18 7.40 12.38 -15.01
CA GLU A 18 6.91 13.38 -15.98
C GLU A 18 5.44 13.10 -16.36
N ARG A 19 5.07 11.83 -16.56
CA ARG A 19 3.68 11.42 -16.81
C ARG A 19 2.76 11.69 -15.61
N ALA A 20 3.23 11.43 -14.40
CA ALA A 20 2.44 11.64 -13.18
C ALA A 20 2.18 13.13 -12.92
N LEU A 21 3.16 13.99 -13.22
CA LEU A 21 3.04 15.44 -13.07
C LEU A 21 2.24 16.09 -14.21
N GLY A 22 2.30 15.54 -15.42
CA GLY A 22 1.60 16.07 -16.60
C GLY A 22 0.09 15.82 -16.62
N ARG A 23 -0.41 14.83 -15.85
CA ARG A 23 -1.84 14.57 -15.69
C ARG A 23 -2.39 15.41 -14.55
N GLY A 24 -3.09 16.50 -14.87
CA GLY A 24 -3.81 17.27 -13.87
C GLY A 24 -4.81 16.39 -13.11
N THR A 25 -4.76 16.40 -11.77
CA THR A 25 -5.68 15.67 -10.89
C THR A 25 -7.03 16.40 -10.72
N ALA A 26 -7.41 17.26 -11.66
CA ALA A 26 -8.50 18.22 -11.52
C ALA A 26 -9.91 17.61 -11.70
N SER A 27 -10.17 16.49 -11.02
CA SER A 27 -11.51 16.01 -10.76
C SER A 27 -11.93 16.50 -9.37
N GLY A 28 -13.15 17.04 -9.24
CA GLY A 28 -13.71 17.46 -7.95
C GLY A 28 -13.95 16.29 -6.98
N THR A 29 -13.95 15.06 -7.50
CA THR A 29 -13.98 13.81 -6.74
C THR A 29 -12.75 12.99 -7.06
N VAL A 30 -12.12 12.44 -6.02
CA VAL A 30 -11.01 11.50 -6.22
C VAL A 30 -11.57 10.15 -6.67
N SER A 31 -10.80 9.41 -7.47
CA SER A 31 -11.17 8.06 -7.91
C SER A 31 -10.12 7.09 -7.40
N LYS A 32 -10.60 6.01 -6.79
CA LYS A 32 -9.74 4.90 -6.36
C LYS A 32 -9.46 4.00 -7.56
N ARG A 33 -8.20 3.61 -7.77
CA ARG A 33 -7.86 2.54 -8.71
C ARG A 33 -8.37 1.20 -8.17
N LEU A 34 -8.97 0.42 -9.05
CA LEU A 34 -9.54 -0.89 -8.74
C LEU A 34 -8.48 -1.98 -8.83
N GLY A 35 -8.63 -3.03 -8.05
CA GLY A 35 -7.73 -4.19 -8.02
C GLY A 35 -7.51 -4.72 -6.61
N LEU A 36 -7.44 -6.04 -6.49
CA LEU A 36 -7.26 -6.71 -5.21
C LEU A 36 -5.89 -6.37 -4.63
N HIS A 37 -5.89 -5.78 -3.45
CA HIS A 37 -4.71 -5.54 -2.65
C HIS A 37 -5.01 -5.80 -1.18
N TYR A 38 -3.95 -6.02 -0.41
CA TYR A 38 -4.02 -6.16 1.03
C TYR A 38 -3.11 -5.14 1.70
N THR A 39 -3.54 -4.60 2.83
CA THR A 39 -2.74 -3.65 3.61
C THR A 39 -2.95 -3.83 5.10
N TRP A 40 -1.87 -3.72 5.87
CA TRP A 40 -1.91 -3.56 7.32
C TRP A 40 -1.75 -2.09 7.70
N PHE A 41 -2.48 -1.66 8.73
CA PHE A 41 -2.29 -0.35 9.34
C PHE A 41 -2.63 -0.40 10.83
N VAL A 42 -2.06 0.53 11.60
CA VAL A 42 -2.42 0.71 13.00
C VAL A 42 -3.81 1.34 13.04
N TYR A 43 -4.81 0.59 13.48
CA TYR A 43 -6.17 1.08 13.68
C TYR A 43 -6.31 1.81 15.01
N ARG A 44 -5.63 1.33 16.08
CA ARG A 44 -5.59 1.98 17.40
C ARG A 44 -4.23 1.77 18.07
N GLY A 45 -3.77 2.77 18.82
CA GLY A 45 -2.51 2.75 19.56
C GLY A 45 -1.47 3.75 19.03
N PRO A 46 -0.25 3.75 19.59
CA PRO A 46 0.84 4.67 19.21
C PRO A 46 1.40 4.34 17.82
N SER A 47 0.75 4.79 16.74
CA SER A 47 1.12 4.41 15.37
C SER A 47 2.53 4.84 14.96
N GLU A 48 3.06 5.91 15.56
CA GLU A 48 4.43 6.39 15.33
C GLU A 48 5.52 5.40 15.78
N ALA A 49 5.17 4.47 16.67
CA ALA A 49 6.06 3.43 17.16
C ALA A 49 5.99 2.13 16.34
N VAL A 50 5.23 2.11 15.24
CA VAL A 50 5.00 0.92 14.42
C VAL A 50 5.52 1.14 13.01
N GLU A 51 6.37 0.24 12.56
CA GLU A 51 6.88 0.20 11.20
C GLU A 51 6.51 -1.12 10.54
N PHE A 52 6.12 -1.07 9.27
CA PHE A 52 5.80 -2.24 8.46
C PHE A 52 6.79 -2.36 7.31
N ASP A 53 7.27 -3.57 7.08
CA ASP A 53 8.06 -3.93 5.89
C ASP A 53 7.35 -5.07 5.13
N PRO A 54 7.05 -4.91 3.82
CA PRO A 54 7.22 -3.69 3.04
C PRO A 54 6.30 -2.55 3.51
N PRO A 55 6.58 -1.28 3.12
CA PRO A 55 5.68 -0.16 3.39
C PRO A 55 4.27 -0.41 2.85
N GLN A 56 3.27 -0.24 3.72
CA GLN A 56 1.90 -0.63 3.43
C GLN A 56 1.16 0.40 2.55
N ILE A 57 0.20 -0.08 1.77
CA ILE A 57 -0.64 0.73 0.89
C ILE A 57 -1.59 1.57 1.76
N LYS A 58 -1.73 2.86 1.46
CA LYS A 58 -2.60 3.74 2.26
C LYS A 58 -4.08 3.37 2.13
N THR A 59 -4.77 3.45 3.25
CA THR A 59 -6.22 3.19 3.36
C THR A 59 -7.08 4.45 3.34
N TRP A 60 -6.45 5.63 3.25
CA TRP A 60 -7.12 6.94 3.15
C TRP A 60 -6.74 7.65 1.86
N GLU A 61 -7.57 8.62 1.47
CA GLU A 61 -7.42 9.35 0.21
C GLU A 61 -6.14 10.21 0.20
N ASP A 62 -5.17 9.79 -0.61
CA ASP A 62 -3.95 10.55 -0.88
C ASP A 62 -3.66 10.55 -2.38
N THR A 63 -3.82 11.69 -3.03
CA THR A 63 -3.67 11.82 -4.49
C THR A 63 -2.26 12.21 -4.92
N ARG A 64 -1.35 12.45 -3.97
CA ARG A 64 0.03 12.85 -4.28
C ARG A 64 0.71 11.73 -5.07
N PRO A 65 1.39 12.03 -6.19
CA PRO A 65 2.15 11.03 -6.94
C PRO A 65 3.10 10.24 -6.04
N PHE A 66 3.21 8.94 -6.28
CA PHE A 66 4.13 8.02 -5.57
C PHE A 66 3.89 7.87 -4.06
N ALA A 67 2.74 8.32 -3.55
CA ALA A 67 2.41 8.24 -2.12
C ALA A 67 1.99 6.84 -1.61
N ASN A 68 2.24 5.78 -2.40
CA ASN A 68 1.74 4.40 -2.21
C ASN A 68 0.23 4.34 -1.86
N SER A 69 -0.59 5.00 -2.69
CA SER A 69 -2.02 5.17 -2.44
C SER A 69 -2.85 4.80 -3.68
N PRO A 70 -3.95 4.05 -3.54
CA PRO A 70 -4.83 3.72 -4.67
C PRO A 70 -5.48 4.94 -5.33
N TRP A 71 -5.43 6.12 -4.71
CA TRP A 71 -5.95 7.38 -5.26
C TRP A 71 -4.91 8.19 -6.06
N THR A 72 -3.65 7.76 -6.14
CA THR A 72 -2.66 8.44 -6.97
C THR A 72 -2.79 8.06 -8.44
N VAL A 73 -2.52 9.02 -9.33
CA VAL A 73 -2.46 8.81 -10.78
C VAL A 73 -1.36 7.87 -11.23
N ALA A 74 -0.35 7.60 -10.40
CA ALA A 74 0.80 6.76 -10.74
C ALA A 74 0.82 5.43 -9.98
N TRP A 75 -0.20 5.16 -9.15
CA TRP A 75 -0.25 3.89 -8.42
C TRP A 75 -0.65 2.76 -9.37
N VAL A 76 0.02 1.63 -9.23
CA VAL A 76 -0.30 0.39 -9.95
C VAL A 76 -0.69 -0.63 -8.88
N VAL A 77 -1.73 -1.41 -9.16
CA VAL A 77 -2.15 -2.50 -8.27
C VAL A 77 -0.98 -3.47 -8.18
N PRO A 78 -0.46 -3.77 -6.98
CA PRO A 78 0.58 -4.76 -6.82
C PRO A 78 0.08 -6.13 -7.28
N GLU A 79 0.97 -6.93 -7.84
CA GLU A 79 0.65 -8.32 -8.17
C GLU A 79 0.28 -9.08 -6.90
N ALA A 80 -0.74 -9.92 -7.01
CA ALA A 80 -1.12 -10.78 -5.91
C ALA A 80 -0.05 -11.86 -5.71
N PRO A 81 0.31 -12.22 -4.46
CA PRO A 81 1.18 -13.35 -4.19
C PRO A 81 0.65 -14.64 -4.83
N GLU A 82 1.52 -15.45 -5.43
CA GLU A 82 1.13 -16.70 -6.11
C GLU A 82 0.43 -17.70 -5.18
N ASP A 83 0.82 -17.71 -3.90
CA ASP A 83 0.26 -18.56 -2.85
C ASP A 83 -0.99 -17.97 -2.18
N GLY A 84 -1.45 -16.78 -2.63
CA GLY A 84 -2.57 -16.07 -2.06
C GLY A 84 -2.33 -15.54 -0.65
N ARG A 85 -1.07 -15.43 -0.21
CA ARG A 85 -0.71 -15.01 1.15
C ARG A 85 0.03 -13.68 1.15
N TRP A 86 -0.63 -12.64 1.66
CA TRP A 86 0.02 -11.37 1.95
C TRP A 86 0.77 -11.45 3.28
N VAL A 87 2.07 -11.15 3.25
CA VAL A 87 2.96 -11.18 4.41
C VAL A 87 3.58 -9.80 4.58
N SER A 88 3.68 -9.34 5.83
CA SER A 88 4.44 -8.15 6.21
C SER A 88 5.09 -8.41 7.56
N GLU A 89 6.32 -7.94 7.72
CA GLU A 89 6.98 -7.81 9.00
C GLU A 89 6.53 -6.52 9.68
N VAL A 90 6.30 -6.56 10.99
CA VAL A 90 5.90 -5.41 11.78
C VAL A 90 6.82 -5.27 12.99
N THR A 91 7.40 -4.09 13.16
CA THR A 91 8.28 -3.75 14.28
C THR A 91 7.58 -2.75 15.20
N PHE A 92 7.70 -2.96 16.51
CA PHE A 92 7.18 -2.06 17.55
C PHE A 92 8.35 -1.53 18.38
N SER A 93 8.59 -0.22 18.36
CA SER A 93 9.70 0.41 19.08
C SER A 93 9.37 0.77 20.53
N GLU A 94 8.08 0.75 20.91
CA GLU A 94 7.61 1.11 22.25
C GLU A 94 6.69 0.03 22.85
N PRO A 95 6.68 -0.15 24.18
CA PRO A 95 5.66 -0.92 24.86
C PRO A 95 4.27 -0.29 24.71
N GLY A 96 3.23 -1.11 24.58
CA GLY A 96 1.89 -0.59 24.37
C GLY A 96 0.86 -1.66 24.02
N THR A 97 -0.36 -1.22 23.75
CA THR A 97 -1.41 -2.05 23.14
C THR A 97 -1.76 -1.45 21.79
N TYR A 98 -1.61 -2.25 20.75
CA TYR A 98 -1.82 -1.88 19.36
C TYR A 98 -2.94 -2.74 18.79
N VAL A 99 -3.88 -2.12 18.09
CA VAL A 99 -4.82 -2.84 17.24
C VAL A 99 -4.36 -2.64 15.81
N LEU A 100 -3.80 -3.69 15.22
CA LEU A 100 -3.51 -3.72 13.79
C LEU A 100 -4.78 -4.13 13.06
N ARG A 101 -5.08 -3.45 11.96
CA ARG A 101 -6.16 -3.84 11.07
C ARG A 101 -5.58 -4.18 9.71
N GLY A 102 -5.93 -5.36 9.24
CA GLY A 102 -5.63 -5.84 7.90
C GLY A 102 -6.86 -5.66 7.04
N ARG A 103 -6.69 -5.13 5.83
CA ARG A 103 -7.78 -4.89 4.88
C ARG A 103 -7.48 -5.55 3.55
N ALA A 104 -8.37 -6.43 3.11
CA ALA A 104 -8.45 -6.87 1.72
C ALA A 104 -9.43 -5.96 0.98
N ASP A 105 -9.04 -5.41 -0.16
CA ASP A 105 -9.84 -4.43 -0.90
C ASP A 105 -9.65 -4.59 -2.40
N ASP A 106 -10.75 -4.68 -3.16
CA ASP A 106 -10.75 -4.84 -4.62
C ASP A 106 -11.11 -3.55 -5.37
N GLY A 107 -11.35 -2.46 -4.64
CA GLY A 107 -11.78 -1.16 -5.14
C GLY A 107 -13.28 -0.91 -5.10
N GLY A 108 -14.11 -1.95 -4.92
CA GLY A 108 -15.56 -1.82 -4.71
C GLY A 108 -16.00 -2.33 -3.34
N LEU A 109 -15.46 -3.46 -2.90
CA LEU A 109 -15.68 -4.07 -1.60
C LEU A 109 -14.38 -4.16 -0.82
N TYR A 110 -14.51 -4.17 0.50
CA TYR A 110 -13.40 -4.47 1.40
C TYR A 110 -13.86 -5.31 2.57
N ALA A 111 -12.92 -6.08 3.12
CA ALA A 111 -13.10 -6.84 4.35
C ALA A 111 -11.92 -6.57 5.29
N ASP A 112 -12.23 -6.40 6.58
CA ASP A 112 -11.25 -6.09 7.62
C ASP A 112 -11.06 -7.28 8.57
N VAL A 113 -9.83 -7.47 9.04
CA VAL A 113 -9.48 -8.30 10.19
C VAL A 113 -8.71 -7.45 11.20
N GLU A 114 -8.91 -7.69 12.49
CA GLU A 114 -8.20 -7.00 13.55
C GLU A 114 -7.36 -7.96 14.39
N VAL A 115 -6.16 -7.51 14.76
CA VAL A 115 -5.22 -8.22 15.63
C VAL A 115 -4.79 -7.28 16.74
N THR A 116 -5.03 -7.66 17.99
CA THR A 116 -4.54 -6.92 19.17
C THR A 116 -3.17 -7.45 19.59
N VAL A 117 -2.16 -6.59 19.54
CA VAL A 117 -0.79 -6.87 19.96
C VAL A 117 -0.51 -6.12 21.26
N ARG A 118 -0.02 -6.83 22.27
CA ARG A 118 0.45 -6.23 23.53
C ARG A 118 1.96 -6.36 23.61
N VAL A 119 2.66 -5.24 23.47
CA VAL A 119 4.12 -5.15 23.57
C VAL A 119 4.46 -4.76 25.00
N GLN A 120 5.32 -5.55 25.66
CA GLN A 120 5.73 -5.32 27.03
C GLN A 120 7.22 -4.97 27.06
N SER A 121 7.59 -3.96 27.87
CA SER A 121 8.99 -3.76 28.22
C SER A 121 9.44 -4.96 29.04
N THR A 122 10.50 -5.62 28.58
CA THR A 122 11.15 -6.65 29.41
C THR A 122 12.13 -5.94 30.32
N VAL A 123 11.78 -5.83 31.61
CA VAL A 123 12.74 -5.49 32.66
C VAL A 123 13.16 -6.82 33.29
N PHE A 124 14.43 -7.18 33.15
CA PHE A 124 15.04 -8.30 33.86
C PHE A 124 15.52 -7.86 35.25
#